data_AF-A0A1Y2IZ94-F1
#
_entry.id   AF-A0A1Y2IZ94-F1
#
_cell.length_a   1.000
_cell.length_b   1.000
_cell.length_c   1.000
_cell.angle_alpha   90.00
_cell.angle_beta   90.00
_cell.angle_gamma   90.00
#
_symmetry.space_group_name_H-M   'P 1'
#
loop_
_entity.id
_entity.type
_entity.pdbx_description
1 polymer ?
#
loop_
_entity_poly.entity_id
_entity_poly.type
_entity_poly.pdbx_seq_one_letter_code
_entity_poly.pdbx_strand_id
1 'polypeptide(L)'
;MKFYSQSFLYDDPWSIVSLAYLLRYPNPYSSHILSCDVISRDITPGGNLLTTRLILKTGSLPRWAPKGMISRAESWVLEESEVDPLGKVMRCTTKNLDHVKVMRVEEHIHIRQLENGQTLQTTEAMFLSGFGWGLTKRIENYGLAKFKANLQRSREGFFIILDLIRQSRRQPMTMGAPSSFLASHRALNGSDANAPAHHELATSRDSTIGNAPEDSPRTIASTSRSSVWGKLKSWLRPG
;
A
#
# COMPACT_ATOMS: atom_id res chain seq x y z
N MET A 1 -23.82 12.65 15.41
CA MET A 1 -23.35 12.32 14.06
C MET A 1 -23.13 13.60 13.26
N LYS A 2 -22.00 13.72 12.57
CA LYS A 2 -21.73 14.78 11.58
C LYS A 2 -21.51 14.16 10.21
N PHE A 3 -22.00 14.82 9.18
CA PHE A 3 -21.87 14.40 7.79
C PHE A 3 -21.19 15.52 6.99
N TYR A 4 -20.41 15.12 6.00
CA TYR A 4 -19.80 16.00 5.03
C TYR A 4 -19.86 15.35 3.65
N SER A 5 -20.12 16.15 2.62
CA SER A 5 -20.05 15.71 1.22
C SER A 5 -19.39 16.80 0.39
N GLN A 6 -18.53 16.39 -0.54
CA GLN A 6 -17.91 17.26 -1.53
C GLN A 6 -17.66 16.49 -2.81
N SER A 7 -17.86 17.16 -3.95
CA SER A 7 -17.45 16.64 -5.26
C SER A 7 -16.30 17.45 -5.83
N PHE A 8 -15.46 16.78 -6.61
CA PHE A 8 -14.39 17.39 -7.38
C PHE A 8 -14.36 16.81 -8.79
N LEU A 9 -14.14 17.69 -9.77
CA LEU A 9 -14.09 17.35 -11.19
C LEU A 9 -12.64 17.37 -11.67
N TYR A 10 -12.21 16.27 -12.29
CA TYR A 10 -10.91 16.14 -12.93
C TYR A 10 -11.06 16.16 -14.44
N ASP A 11 -10.15 16.85 -15.12
CA ASP A 11 -10.07 16.86 -16.59
C ASP A 11 -9.49 15.56 -17.17
N ASP A 12 -8.98 14.67 -16.31
CA ASP A 12 -8.41 13.39 -16.71
C ASP A 12 -9.48 12.30 -16.94
N PRO A 13 -9.21 11.34 -17.84
CA PRO A 13 -10.02 10.14 -17.98
C PRO A 13 -10.05 9.30 -16.70
N TRP A 14 -11.16 8.58 -16.51
CA TRP A 14 -11.40 7.78 -15.30
C TRP A 14 -10.29 6.77 -14.99
N SER A 15 -9.69 6.17 -16.02
CA SER A 15 -8.60 5.20 -15.85
C SER A 15 -7.37 5.82 -15.19
N ILE A 16 -7.07 7.09 -15.49
CA ILE A 16 -5.94 7.83 -14.93
C ILE A 16 -6.23 8.24 -13.48
N VAL A 17 -7.42 8.76 -13.22
CA VAL A 17 -7.85 9.17 -11.87
C VAL A 17 -7.93 7.96 -10.93
N SER A 18 -8.50 6.85 -11.40
CA SER A 18 -8.61 5.61 -10.61
C SER A 18 -7.24 5.01 -10.32
N LEU A 19 -6.34 4.99 -11.31
CA LEU A 19 -4.96 4.54 -11.09
C LEU A 19 -4.23 5.43 -10.09
N ALA A 20 -4.34 6.76 -10.23
CA ALA A 20 -3.75 7.71 -9.29
C ALA A 20 -4.26 7.50 -7.86
N TYR A 21 -5.55 7.19 -7.70
CA TYR A 21 -6.14 6.90 -6.38
C TYR A 21 -5.56 5.66 -5.72
N LEU A 22 -5.37 4.60 -6.51
CA LEU A 22 -4.76 3.36 -6.03
C LEU A 22 -3.28 3.57 -5.66
N LEU A 23 -2.57 4.45 -6.38
CA LEU A 23 -1.15 4.76 -6.20
C LEU A 23 -0.87 6.02 -5.35
N ARG A 24 -1.87 6.54 -4.64
CA ARG A 24 -1.76 7.87 -4.01
C ARG A 24 -0.71 7.99 -2.91
N TYR A 25 -0.14 6.88 -2.45
CA TYR A 25 0.91 6.87 -1.44
C TYR A 25 2.16 6.16 -1.95
N PRO A 26 3.36 6.64 -1.57
CA PRO A 26 3.61 7.81 -0.74
C PRO A 26 3.44 9.14 -1.50
N ASN A 27 3.14 10.23 -0.78
CA ASN A 27 3.17 11.60 -1.30
C ASN A 27 3.52 12.60 -0.17
N PRO A 28 4.12 13.77 -0.47
CA PRO A 28 4.61 14.70 0.56
C PRO A 28 3.51 15.34 1.42
N TYR A 29 2.26 15.40 0.92
CA TYR A 29 1.12 15.95 1.65
C TYR A 29 0.46 14.92 2.59
N SER A 30 0.88 13.67 2.51
CA SER A 30 0.38 12.53 3.31
C SER A 30 1.48 11.86 4.12
N SER A 31 2.44 12.63 4.64
CA SER A 31 3.55 12.15 5.48
C SER A 31 3.14 11.43 6.77
N HIS A 32 1.86 11.56 7.17
CA HIS A 32 1.30 10.85 8.30
C HIS A 32 0.96 9.38 7.99
N ILE A 33 0.93 8.98 6.72
CA ILE A 33 0.72 7.58 6.31
C ILE A 33 2.07 6.85 6.41
N LEU A 34 2.12 5.83 7.28
CA LEU A 34 3.34 5.05 7.52
C LEU A 34 3.43 3.82 6.61
N SER A 35 2.31 3.13 6.39
CA SER A 35 2.23 1.97 5.49
C SER A 35 0.86 1.86 4.84
N CYS A 36 0.81 1.15 3.72
CA CYS A 36 -0.41 0.83 2.97
C CYS A 36 -0.21 -0.54 2.31
N ASP A 37 -0.84 -1.55 2.87
CA ASP A 37 -0.62 -2.96 2.51
C ASP A 37 -1.88 -3.54 1.89
N VAL A 38 -1.74 -4.33 0.83
CA VAL A 38 -2.86 -5.07 0.23
C VAL A 38 -3.06 -6.37 1.00
N ILE A 39 -4.23 -6.53 1.62
CA ILE A 39 -4.59 -7.71 2.41
C ILE A 39 -5.22 -8.79 1.52
N SER A 40 -6.11 -8.37 0.62
CA SER A 40 -6.73 -9.25 -0.36
C SER A 40 -7.02 -8.50 -1.65
N ARG A 41 -7.04 -9.23 -2.76
CA ARG A 41 -7.40 -8.70 -4.07
C ARG A 41 -7.93 -9.83 -4.94
N ASP A 42 -9.13 -9.64 -5.44
CA ASP A 42 -9.88 -10.66 -6.16
C ASP A 42 -10.64 -10.01 -7.33
N ILE A 43 -10.94 -10.80 -8.36
CA ILE A 43 -11.79 -10.38 -9.48
C ILE A 43 -13.14 -11.06 -9.32
N THR A 44 -14.23 -10.29 -9.35
CA THR A 44 -15.58 -10.86 -9.30
C THR A 44 -15.92 -11.56 -10.61
N PRO A 45 -16.92 -12.47 -10.64
CA PRO A 45 -17.42 -13.04 -11.90
C PRO A 45 -17.88 -11.99 -12.91
N GLY A 46 -18.29 -10.80 -12.44
CA GLY A 46 -18.67 -9.66 -13.29
C GLY A 46 -17.49 -8.85 -13.84
N GLY A 47 -16.25 -9.19 -13.49
CA GLY A 47 -15.05 -8.51 -13.95
C GLY A 47 -14.60 -7.32 -13.10
N ASN A 48 -15.21 -7.10 -11.93
CA ASN A 48 -14.82 -6.00 -11.04
C ASN A 48 -13.61 -6.42 -10.20
N LEU A 49 -12.66 -5.49 -10.01
CA LEU A 49 -11.53 -5.70 -9.12
C LEU A 49 -11.91 -5.27 -7.70
N LEU A 50 -11.93 -6.23 -6.78
CA LEU A 50 -12.07 -5.98 -5.35
C LEU A 50 -10.67 -5.91 -4.73
N THR A 51 -10.44 -4.93 -3.87
CA THR A 51 -9.18 -4.81 -3.11
C THR A 51 -9.49 -4.38 -1.70
N THR A 52 -8.91 -5.07 -0.73
CA THR A 52 -8.89 -4.65 0.66
C THR A 52 -7.46 -4.25 1.03
N ARG A 53 -7.28 -3.02 1.51
CA ARG A 53 -5.99 -2.51 2.00
C ARG A 53 -6.07 -2.18 3.48
N LEU A 54 -4.95 -2.37 4.16
CA LEU A 54 -4.74 -1.94 5.53
C LEU A 54 -3.73 -0.79 5.54
N ILE A 55 -4.13 0.33 6.12
CA ILE A 55 -3.34 1.56 6.15
C ILE A 55 -3.00 1.89 7.59
N LEU A 56 -1.71 2.07 7.88
CA LEU A 56 -1.23 2.59 9.16
C LEU A 56 -0.98 4.09 9.03
N LYS A 57 -1.55 4.89 9.93
CA LYS A 57 -1.28 6.32 9.98
C LYS A 57 -0.94 6.80 11.39
N THR A 58 -0.07 7.79 11.47
CA THR A 58 0.15 8.57 12.69
C THR A 58 -0.97 9.57 12.90
N GLY A 59 -1.24 9.85 14.17
CA GLY A 59 -2.25 10.79 14.61
C GLY A 59 -1.72 11.69 15.72
N SER A 60 -2.55 12.64 16.10
CA SER A 60 -2.31 13.51 17.24
C SER A 60 -3.62 13.81 17.93
N LEU A 61 -3.59 13.75 19.25
CA LEU A 61 -4.72 14.13 20.08
C LEU A 61 -4.84 15.66 20.14
N PRO A 62 -6.06 16.21 20.10
CA PRO A 62 -6.24 17.64 20.32
C PRO A 62 -5.83 18.02 21.74
N ARG A 63 -5.34 19.25 21.96
CA ARG A 63 -4.89 19.71 23.29
C ARG A 63 -5.95 19.63 24.40
N TRP A 64 -7.23 19.68 24.02
CA TRP A 64 -8.34 19.56 24.97
C TRP A 64 -8.68 18.11 25.36
N ALA A 65 -8.10 17.12 24.68
CA ALA A 65 -8.31 15.71 24.96
C ALA A 65 -7.88 15.36 26.39
N PRO A 66 -8.72 14.67 27.18
CA PRO A 66 -8.28 14.10 28.45
C PRO A 66 -7.06 13.20 28.27
N LYS A 67 -6.09 13.28 29.19
CA LYS A 67 -4.96 12.35 29.22
C LYS A 67 -5.47 10.92 29.34
N GLY A 68 -4.91 10.00 28.56
CA GLY A 68 -5.30 8.59 28.57
C GLY A 68 -6.56 8.25 27.74
N MET A 69 -7.19 9.23 27.07
CA MET A 69 -8.33 8.95 26.17
C MET A 69 -7.94 8.00 25.02
N ILE A 70 -6.70 8.11 24.54
CA ILE A 70 -6.10 7.21 23.55
C ILE A 70 -4.67 6.89 24.01
N SER A 71 -4.30 5.61 24.02
CA SER A 71 -2.98 5.13 24.46
C SER A 71 -1.92 5.15 23.36
N ARG A 72 -2.33 5.06 22.09
CA ARG A 72 -1.45 5.06 20.91
C ARG A 72 -1.90 6.10 19.91
N ALA A 73 -0.99 6.97 19.48
CA ALA A 73 -1.29 8.03 18.53
C ALA A 73 -1.52 7.50 17.11
N GLU A 74 -1.04 6.30 16.81
CA GLU A 74 -1.26 5.61 15.54
C GLU A 74 -2.69 5.08 15.43
N SER A 75 -3.17 4.97 14.19
CA SER A 75 -4.49 4.43 13.87
C SER A 75 -4.43 3.54 12.63
N TRP A 76 -5.07 2.39 12.71
CA TRP A 76 -5.30 1.49 11.59
C TRP A 76 -6.58 1.85 10.85
N VAL A 77 -6.51 1.91 9.52
CA VAL A 77 -7.64 2.18 8.64
C VAL A 77 -7.77 1.03 7.65
N LEU A 78 -8.97 0.45 7.57
CA LEU A 78 -9.33 -0.49 6.51
C LEU A 78 -9.85 0.31 5.32
N GLU A 79 -9.33 0.01 4.13
CA GLU A 79 -9.85 0.51 2.87
C GLU A 79 -10.37 -0.67 2.05
N GLU A 80 -11.61 -0.58 1.57
CA GLU A 80 -12.24 -1.58 0.73
C GLU A 80 -12.66 -0.87 -0.57
N SER A 81 -12.11 -1.32 -1.70
CA SER A 81 -12.39 -0.71 -3.01
C SER A 81 -12.90 -1.73 -4.02
N GLU A 82 -13.84 -1.29 -4.84
CA GLU A 82 -14.35 -1.98 -6.02
C GLU A 82 -14.08 -1.11 -7.26
N VAL A 83 -13.45 -1.70 -8.29
CA VAL A 83 -13.19 -1.04 -9.57
C VAL A 83 -13.93 -1.81 -10.67
N ASP A 84 -14.90 -1.15 -11.29
CA ASP A 84 -15.61 -1.64 -12.48
C ASP A 84 -15.01 -0.98 -13.73
N PRO A 85 -14.18 -1.71 -14.51
CA PRO A 85 -13.54 -1.16 -15.70
C PRO A 85 -14.51 -0.93 -16.86
N LEU A 86 -15.64 -1.65 -16.92
CA LEU A 86 -16.62 -1.54 -18.00
C LEU A 86 -17.56 -0.36 -17.76
N GLY A 87 -18.10 -0.26 -16.55
CA GLY A 87 -18.90 0.88 -16.10
C GLY A 87 -18.08 2.14 -15.87
N LYS A 88 -16.74 2.03 -15.78
CA LYS A 88 -15.81 3.12 -15.48
C LYS A 88 -16.18 3.83 -14.19
N VAL A 89 -16.34 3.01 -13.15
CA VAL A 89 -16.70 3.43 -11.80
C VAL A 89 -15.73 2.77 -10.81
N MET A 90 -15.27 3.57 -9.86
CA MET A 90 -14.56 3.09 -8.68
C MET A 90 -15.31 3.53 -7.42
N ARG A 91 -15.57 2.57 -6.53
CA ARG A 91 -16.12 2.81 -5.20
C ARG A 91 -15.06 2.46 -4.16
N CYS A 92 -14.93 3.27 -3.14
CA CYS A 92 -13.99 3.04 -2.06
C CYS A 92 -14.62 3.43 -0.73
N THR A 93 -14.52 2.55 0.26
CA THR A 93 -14.93 2.82 1.64
C THR A 93 -13.70 2.74 2.53
N THR A 94 -13.49 3.74 3.37
CA THR A 94 -12.48 3.69 4.43
C THR A 94 -13.10 3.81 5.80
N LYS A 95 -12.60 3.03 6.76
CA LYS A 95 -13.03 3.07 8.17
C LYS A 95 -11.86 2.82 9.11
N ASN A 96 -11.82 3.55 10.22
CA ASN A 96 -10.84 3.25 11.28
C ASN A 96 -11.21 1.95 12.02
N LEU A 97 -10.21 1.12 12.28
CA LEU A 97 -10.35 -0.16 13.01
C LEU A 97 -10.21 0.03 14.52
N ASP A 98 -9.37 0.98 14.94
CA ASP A 98 -9.11 1.33 16.33
C ASP A 98 -9.76 2.66 16.71
N HIS A 99 -9.74 3.00 18.00
CA HIS A 99 -10.29 4.26 18.55
C HIS A 99 -11.79 4.50 18.29
N VAL A 100 -12.52 3.48 17.79
CA VAL A 100 -13.93 3.56 17.37
C VAL A 100 -14.86 4.02 18.51
N LYS A 101 -14.52 3.68 19.76
CA LYS A 101 -15.26 4.15 20.96
C LYS A 101 -15.18 5.68 21.12
N VAL A 102 -14.05 6.28 20.76
CA VAL A 102 -13.86 7.74 20.80
C VAL A 102 -14.52 8.36 19.58
N MET A 103 -14.17 7.87 18.39
CA MET A 103 -14.72 8.35 17.12
C MET A 103 -14.64 7.26 16.06
N ARG A 104 -15.78 6.92 15.47
CA ARG A 104 -15.87 6.20 14.20
C ARG A 104 -15.90 7.23 13.07
N VAL A 105 -15.04 7.03 12.10
CA VAL A 105 -14.99 7.77 10.84
C VAL A 105 -15.17 6.76 9.73
N GLU A 106 -16.15 7.03 8.88
CA GLU A 106 -16.41 6.26 7.68
C GLU A 106 -16.44 7.24 6.51
N GLU A 107 -15.65 6.96 5.47
CA GLU A 107 -15.57 7.76 4.26
C GLU A 107 -15.91 6.89 3.06
N HIS A 108 -16.80 7.38 2.21
CA HIS A 108 -17.17 6.78 0.94
C HIS A 108 -16.71 7.68 -0.19
N ILE A 109 -16.02 7.10 -1.16
CA ILE A 109 -15.54 7.76 -2.35
C ILE A 109 -16.12 7.06 -3.56
N HIS A 110 -16.71 7.84 -4.46
CA HIS A 110 -17.27 7.38 -5.72
C HIS A 110 -16.65 8.18 -6.87
N ILE A 111 -15.87 7.50 -7.70
CA ILE A 111 -15.16 8.08 -8.86
C ILE A 111 -15.78 7.49 -10.11
N ARG A 112 -16.30 8.33 -11.01
CA ARG A 112 -16.96 7.89 -12.25
C ARG A 112 -16.59 8.75 -13.45
N GLN A 113 -16.54 8.14 -14.63
CA GLN A 113 -16.44 8.91 -15.87
C GLN A 113 -17.76 9.65 -16.18
N LEU A 114 -17.65 10.88 -16.69
CA LEU A 114 -18.74 11.66 -17.27
C LEU A 114 -18.76 11.47 -18.80
N GLU A 115 -19.88 11.81 -19.43
CA GLU A 115 -20.07 11.70 -20.88
C GLU A 115 -19.04 12.49 -21.70
N ASN A 116 -18.60 13.63 -21.17
CA ASN A 116 -17.59 14.49 -21.80
C ASN A 116 -16.14 14.01 -21.60
N GLY A 117 -15.94 12.81 -21.03
CA GLY A 117 -14.62 12.21 -20.81
C GLY A 117 -13.93 12.61 -19.51
N GLN A 118 -14.40 13.66 -18.82
CA GLN A 118 -13.92 14.07 -17.50
C GLN A 118 -14.29 13.03 -16.43
N THR A 119 -13.68 13.15 -15.24
CA THR A 119 -13.96 12.26 -14.11
C THR A 119 -14.48 13.03 -12.92
N LEU A 120 -15.63 12.61 -12.39
CA LEU A 120 -16.21 13.17 -11.17
C LEU A 120 -15.88 12.27 -9.99
N GLN A 121 -15.28 12.82 -8.95
CA GLN A 121 -15.15 12.21 -7.64
C GLN A 121 -16.16 12.84 -6.68
N THR A 122 -16.97 12.03 -6.02
CA THR A 122 -17.77 12.43 -4.86
C THR A 122 -17.19 11.76 -3.61
N THR A 123 -16.97 12.55 -2.57
CA THR A 123 -16.47 12.10 -1.27
C THR A 123 -17.49 12.44 -0.20
N GLU A 124 -17.91 11.43 0.55
CA GLU A 124 -18.83 11.54 1.68
C GLU A 124 -18.15 11.02 2.93
N ALA A 125 -18.29 11.73 4.05
CA ALA A 125 -17.68 11.34 5.31
C ALA A 125 -18.65 11.50 6.47
N MET A 126 -18.70 10.47 7.31
CA MET A 126 -19.52 10.39 8.50
C MET A 126 -18.64 10.29 9.75
N PHE A 127 -18.93 11.14 10.73
CA PHE A 127 -18.24 11.17 12.03
C PHE A 127 -19.25 10.85 13.11
N LEU A 128 -19.04 9.73 13.79
CA LEU A 128 -19.89 9.26 14.87
C LEU A 128 -19.04 9.09 16.13
N SER A 129 -19.39 9.80 17.19
CA SER A 129 -18.79 9.58 18.50
C SER A 129 -19.81 8.95 19.43
N GLY A 130 -19.51 7.77 19.96
CA GLY A 130 -20.26 7.17 21.07
C GLY A 130 -19.69 7.58 22.44
N PHE A 131 -18.73 8.51 22.46
CA PHE A 131 -18.04 8.88 23.69
C PHE A 131 -19.01 9.62 24.62
N GLY A 132 -19.13 9.12 25.85
CA GLY A 132 -20.00 9.69 26.89
C GLY A 132 -19.52 11.06 27.40
N TRP A 133 -20.04 11.49 28.55
CA TRP A 133 -19.57 12.67 29.28
C TRP A 133 -19.86 14.03 28.59
N GLY A 134 -20.81 14.08 27.66
CA GLY A 134 -21.20 15.33 26.98
C GLY A 134 -20.17 15.84 25.95
N LEU A 135 -19.08 15.11 25.69
CA LEU A 135 -18.03 15.51 24.73
C LEU A 135 -18.34 15.13 23.28
N THR A 136 -19.40 14.35 23.04
CA THR A 136 -19.80 13.84 21.72
C THR A 136 -19.75 14.91 20.64
N LYS A 137 -20.47 16.03 20.83
CA LYS A 137 -20.53 17.13 19.85
C LYS A 137 -19.15 17.76 19.59
N ARG A 138 -18.32 17.89 20.63
CA ARG A 138 -16.98 18.47 20.52
C ARG A 138 -16.04 17.56 19.72
N ILE A 139 -16.10 16.25 19.98
CA ILE A 139 -15.32 15.23 19.26
C ILE A 139 -15.73 15.20 17.78
N GLU A 140 -17.04 15.13 17.50
CA GLU A 140 -17.54 15.08 16.12
C GLU A 140 -17.21 16.35 15.33
N ASN A 141 -17.34 17.53 15.95
CA ASN A 141 -16.94 18.79 15.33
C ASN A 141 -15.43 18.85 15.05
N TYR A 142 -14.61 18.32 15.95
CA TYR A 142 -13.16 18.22 15.74
C TYR A 142 -12.82 17.28 14.58
N GLY A 143 -13.47 16.11 14.51
CA GLY A 143 -13.32 15.16 13.40
C GLY A 143 -13.64 15.82 12.05
N LEU A 144 -14.80 16.49 11.97
CA LEU A 144 -15.22 17.22 10.77
C LEU A 144 -14.22 18.32 10.37
N ALA A 145 -13.75 19.13 11.32
CA ALA A 145 -12.79 20.20 11.05
C ALA A 145 -11.45 19.64 10.55
N LYS A 146 -10.95 18.58 11.18
CA LYS A 146 -9.71 17.90 10.78
C LYS A 146 -9.84 17.27 9.40
N PHE A 147 -10.99 16.67 9.10
CA PHE A 147 -11.26 16.10 7.77
C PHE A 147 -11.22 17.15 6.67
N LYS A 148 -11.91 18.29 6.86
CA LYS A 148 -11.87 19.41 5.90
C LYS A 148 -10.45 19.90 5.63
N ALA A 149 -9.63 20.05 6.67
CA ALA A 149 -8.23 20.43 6.53
C ALA A 149 -7.40 19.38 5.77
N ASN A 150 -7.70 18.09 5.99
CA ASN A 150 -7.00 16.99 5.32
C ASN A 150 -7.42 16.81 3.85
N LEU A 151 -8.66 17.14 3.48
CA LEU A 151 -9.13 17.04 2.09
C LEU A 151 -8.29 17.89 1.13
N GLN A 152 -7.96 19.11 1.53
CA GLN A 152 -7.14 20.00 0.70
C GLN A 152 -5.75 19.40 0.46
N ARG A 153 -5.10 18.92 1.51
CA ARG A 153 -3.79 18.24 1.41
C ARG A 153 -3.85 16.95 0.59
N SER A 154 -4.91 16.17 0.77
CA SER A 154 -5.14 14.94 0.00
C SER A 154 -5.20 15.25 -1.49
N ARG A 155 -5.90 16.32 -1.88
CA ARG A 155 -5.96 16.78 -3.28
C ARG A 155 -4.60 17.20 -3.81
N GLU A 156 -3.82 17.97 -3.06
CA GLU A 156 -2.47 18.38 -3.45
C GLU A 156 -1.55 17.17 -3.67
N GLY A 157 -1.59 16.19 -2.76
CA GLY A 157 -0.89 14.92 -2.92
C GLY A 157 -1.34 14.12 -4.15
N PHE A 158 -2.64 14.07 -4.37
CA PHE A 158 -3.23 13.39 -5.52
C PHE A 158 -2.80 14.02 -6.86
N PHE A 159 -2.74 15.35 -6.94
CA PHE A 159 -2.30 16.05 -8.15
C PHE A 159 -0.86 15.75 -8.53
N ILE A 160 0.04 15.53 -7.55
CA ILE A 160 1.40 15.07 -7.83
C ILE A 160 1.36 13.72 -8.55
N ILE A 161 0.56 12.78 -8.05
CA ILE A 161 0.48 11.42 -8.61
C ILE A 161 -0.14 11.44 -10.01
N LEU A 162 -1.19 12.24 -10.21
CA LEU A 162 -1.76 12.47 -11.55
C LEU A 162 -0.70 12.99 -12.52
N ASP A 163 0.08 13.98 -12.12
CA ASP A 163 1.11 14.56 -12.98
C ASP A 163 2.22 13.55 -13.31
N LEU A 164 2.68 12.77 -12.34
CA LEU A 164 3.64 11.69 -12.56
C LEU A 164 3.13 10.65 -13.57
N ILE A 165 1.85 10.25 -13.46
CA ILE A 165 1.24 9.32 -14.43
C ILE A 165 1.17 9.95 -15.83
N ARG A 166 0.79 11.23 -15.94
CA ARG A 166 0.78 11.96 -17.22
C ARG A 166 2.17 12.01 -17.85
N GLN A 167 3.20 12.33 -17.07
CA GLN A 167 4.58 12.37 -17.53
C GLN A 167 5.05 11.00 -18.02
N SER A 168 4.81 9.94 -17.23
CA SER A 168 5.17 8.56 -17.60
C SER A 168 4.53 8.13 -18.93
N ARG A 169 3.28 8.52 -19.20
CA ARG A 169 2.60 8.19 -20.47
C ARG A 169 3.11 8.97 -21.67
N ARG A 170 3.70 10.15 -21.47
CA ARG A 170 4.30 10.96 -22.55
C ARG A 170 5.71 10.50 -22.91
N GLN A 171 6.38 9.80 -22.00
CA GLN A 171 7.65 9.16 -22.31
C GLN A 171 7.38 7.90 -23.13
N PRO A 172 7.95 7.76 -24.34
CA PRO A 172 7.87 6.50 -25.05
C PRO A 172 8.54 5.44 -24.19
N MET A 173 7.83 4.35 -23.87
CA MET A 173 8.46 3.20 -23.25
C MET A 173 9.61 2.77 -24.16
N THR A 174 10.84 2.92 -23.67
CA THR A 174 12.01 2.36 -24.35
C THR A 174 11.79 0.85 -24.29
N MET A 175 11.24 0.28 -25.37
CA MET A 175 11.21 -1.16 -25.59
C MET A 175 12.66 -1.61 -25.58
N GLY A 176 13.12 -2.15 -24.44
CA GLY A 176 14.45 -2.73 -24.27
C GLY A 176 15.61 -1.80 -24.62
N ALA A 177 16.06 -0.98 -23.67
CA ALA A 177 17.48 -0.65 -23.67
C ALA A 177 18.25 -1.96 -23.48
N PRO A 178 19.14 -2.38 -24.40
CA PRO A 178 20.00 -3.52 -24.14
C PRO A 178 20.84 -3.14 -22.92
N SER A 179 20.65 -3.88 -21.83
CA SER A 179 21.50 -3.94 -20.64
C SER A 179 22.77 -3.10 -20.77
N SER A 180 22.78 -1.91 -20.17
CA SER A 180 24.01 -1.15 -19.90
C SER A 180 25.03 -1.97 -19.09
N PHE A 181 24.61 -3.11 -18.53
CA PHE A 181 25.46 -4.14 -17.94
C PHE A 181 26.38 -4.88 -18.95
N LEU A 182 26.01 -4.98 -20.24
CA LEU A 182 26.83 -5.68 -21.24
C LEU A 182 27.82 -4.75 -21.98
N ALA A 183 27.59 -3.44 -21.98
CA ALA A 183 28.55 -2.48 -22.55
C ALA A 183 29.86 -2.46 -21.74
N SER A 184 29.79 -2.65 -20.42
CA SER A 184 30.94 -2.70 -19.52
C SER A 184 31.85 -3.91 -19.73
N HIS A 185 31.34 -5.00 -20.31
CA HIS A 185 32.14 -6.20 -20.61
C HIS A 185 32.75 -6.21 -22.02
N ARG A 186 32.25 -5.36 -22.94
CA ARG A 186 32.82 -5.26 -24.29
C ARG A 186 34.02 -4.33 -24.36
N ALA A 187 34.14 -3.38 -23.43
CA ALA A 187 35.29 -2.47 -23.35
C ALA A 187 36.59 -3.15 -22.87
N LEU A 188 36.52 -4.39 -22.37
CA LEU A 188 37.71 -5.12 -21.89
C LEU A 188 38.26 -6.15 -22.89
N ASN A 189 37.56 -6.46 -23.98
CA ASN A 189 37.97 -7.48 -24.96
C ASN A 189 37.99 -6.94 -26.40
N GLY A 190 38.66 -5.80 -26.60
CA GLY A 190 39.07 -5.29 -27.92
C GLY A 190 40.58 -5.42 -28.07
N SER A 191 41.00 -6.39 -28.87
CA SER A 191 42.34 -6.85 -29.24
C SER A 191 43.38 -5.77 -29.55
N ASP A 192 44.61 -5.94 -29.04
CA ASP A 192 45.77 -6.14 -29.93
C ASP A 192 47.02 -6.72 -29.22
N ALA A 193 47.56 -7.74 -29.89
CA ALA A 193 48.98 -8.08 -30.07
C ALA A 193 49.79 -8.87 -29.01
N ASN A 194 50.20 -10.06 -29.49
CA ASN A 194 51.50 -10.75 -29.33
C ASN A 194 51.66 -11.80 -28.22
N ALA A 195 51.67 -13.07 -28.66
CA ALA A 195 52.46 -14.13 -28.03
C ALA A 195 53.96 -13.93 -28.37
N PRO A 196 54.89 -14.25 -27.46
CA PRO A 196 55.64 -15.48 -27.69
C PRO A 196 56.07 -16.30 -26.44
N ALA A 197 56.14 -17.61 -26.66
CA ALA A 197 57.12 -18.64 -26.28
C ALA A 197 57.84 -18.70 -24.90
N HIS A 198 57.60 -19.85 -24.23
CA HIS A 198 58.53 -20.81 -23.59
C HIS A 198 59.74 -20.35 -22.72
N HIS A 199 59.76 -20.76 -21.44
CA HIS A 199 60.94 -21.42 -20.84
C HIS A 199 60.59 -22.31 -19.62
N GLU A 200 61.29 -23.44 -19.56
CA GLU A 200 61.20 -24.65 -18.72
C GLU A 200 61.59 -24.59 -17.21
N LEU A 201 61.13 -25.64 -16.49
CA LEU A 201 61.74 -26.40 -15.34
C LEU A 201 62.03 -25.64 -14.01
N ALA A 202 61.91 -26.18 -12.78
CA ALA A 202 61.78 -27.55 -12.27
C ALA A 202 61.17 -27.58 -10.83
N THR A 203 60.45 -28.67 -10.54
CA THR A 203 60.39 -29.48 -9.29
C THR A 203 60.71 -28.90 -7.90
N SER A 204 59.78 -29.10 -6.96
CA SER A 204 60.07 -29.82 -5.69
C SER A 204 58.81 -30.46 -5.09
N ARG A 205 58.91 -31.76 -4.81
CA ARG A 205 57.93 -32.63 -4.14
C ARG A 205 57.81 -32.27 -2.65
N ASP A 206 56.63 -32.45 -2.06
CA ASP A 206 56.50 -33.43 -0.96
C ASP A 206 55.05 -33.89 -0.75
N SER A 207 54.94 -35.11 -0.21
CA SER A 207 53.81 -36.02 -0.17
C SER A 207 53.24 -36.23 1.24
N THR A 208 51.93 -36.50 1.37
CA THR A 208 51.27 -37.53 2.24
C THR A 208 49.76 -37.26 2.34
N ILE A 209 48.88 -38.06 1.73
CA ILE A 209 48.22 -39.31 2.21
C ILE A 209 47.28 -39.11 3.42
N GLY A 210 45.98 -39.40 3.22
CA GLY A 210 45.26 -40.33 4.11
C GLY A 210 43.97 -39.87 4.81
N ASN A 211 42.84 -40.19 4.17
CA ASN A 211 41.62 -40.81 4.72
C ASN A 211 40.81 -40.22 5.90
N ALA A 212 39.50 -40.10 5.64
CA ALA A 212 38.39 -40.09 6.59
C ALA A 212 38.32 -41.39 7.43
N PRO A 213 37.49 -41.43 8.49
CA PRO A 213 36.14 -42.00 8.31
C PRO A 213 35.01 -41.34 9.13
N GLU A 214 33.80 -41.78 8.78
CA GLU A 214 32.47 -41.52 9.34
C GLU A 214 32.31 -41.83 10.84
N ASP A 215 31.36 -41.15 11.50
CA ASP A 215 30.45 -41.82 12.44
C ASP A 215 29.10 -41.09 12.56
N SER A 216 28.02 -41.86 12.66
CA SER A 216 26.60 -41.44 12.61
C SER A 216 25.97 -41.32 14.03
N PRO A 217 24.63 -41.36 14.22
CA PRO A 217 23.73 -40.21 14.21
C PRO A 217 23.04 -39.96 15.59
N ARG A 218 22.51 -38.76 15.81
CA ARG A 218 21.58 -38.48 16.95
C ARG A 218 20.22 -37.96 16.48
N THR A 219 19.23 -38.79 16.71
CA THR A 219 17.79 -38.60 16.59
C THR A 219 17.26 -37.73 17.74
N ILE A 220 16.57 -36.62 17.47
CA ILE A 220 15.56 -36.06 18.40
C ILE A 220 14.35 -35.49 17.61
N ALA A 221 13.24 -36.21 17.77
CA ALA A 221 11.84 -35.81 17.83
C ALA A 221 11.31 -34.63 16.99
N SER A 222 10.50 -34.99 16.00
CA SER A 222 9.43 -34.20 15.40
C SER A 222 8.37 -33.79 16.43
N THR A 223 8.04 -32.51 16.52
CA THR A 223 6.81 -32.03 17.15
C THR A 223 5.87 -31.48 16.08
N SER A 224 4.67 -32.05 16.04
CA SER A 224 3.62 -31.80 15.08
C SER A 224 3.03 -30.40 15.18
N ARG A 225 2.89 -29.76 14.01
CA ARG A 225 2.00 -28.62 13.75
C ARG A 225 0.57 -28.97 14.17
N SER A 226 0.03 -28.28 15.18
CA SER A 226 -1.41 -28.22 15.40
C SER A 226 -1.95 -26.88 14.88
N SER A 227 -2.92 -27.03 13.99
CA SER A 227 -3.56 -25.99 13.20
C SER A 227 -4.42 -25.06 14.06
N VAL A 228 -4.22 -23.75 13.91
CA VAL A 228 -4.97 -22.64 14.52
C VAL A 228 -6.39 -22.50 13.94
N TRP A 229 -6.81 -23.38 13.02
CA TRP A 229 -8.09 -23.32 12.31
C TRP A 229 -9.26 -24.04 12.99
N GLY A 230 -9.14 -24.40 14.27
CA GLY A 230 -10.19 -25.09 15.05
C GLY A 230 -11.09 -24.21 15.93
N LYS A 231 -10.80 -22.91 16.07
CA LYS A 231 -11.48 -22.05 17.08
C LYS A 231 -12.34 -20.91 16.51
N LEU A 232 -12.69 -20.93 15.22
CA LEU A 232 -13.48 -19.87 14.57
C LEU A 232 -14.89 -20.29 14.11
N LYS A 233 -15.47 -21.36 14.69
CA LYS A 233 -16.82 -21.86 14.34
C LYS A 233 -17.79 -21.94 15.53
N SER A 234 -17.82 -20.92 16.40
CA SER A 234 -18.84 -20.83 17.46
C SER A 234 -19.60 -19.50 17.52
N TRP A 235 -19.48 -18.63 16.51
CA TRP A 235 -20.06 -17.27 16.54
C TRP A 235 -21.13 -16.97 15.48
N LEU A 236 -21.69 -18.00 14.83
CA LEU A 236 -22.81 -17.85 13.89
C LEU A 236 -23.82 -19.00 14.06
N ARG A 237 -24.73 -18.85 15.02
CA ARG A 237 -26.09 -19.40 14.94
C ARG A 237 -27.07 -18.34 15.46
N PRO A 238 -28.21 -18.13 14.78
CA PRO A 238 -29.24 -17.22 15.24
C PRO A 238 -30.12 -17.92 16.28
N GLY A 239 -30.39 -17.22 17.37
CA GLY A 239 -31.42 -17.51 18.37
C GLY A 239 -32.06 -16.20 18.76
#